data_AF-A0A6M4G3R2-F1
#
_entry.id   AF-A0A6M4G3R2-F1
#
_cell.length_a   1.000
_cell.length_b   1.000
_cell.length_c   1.000
_cell.angle_alpha   90.00
_cell.angle_beta   90.00
_cell.angle_gamma   90.00
#
_symmetry.space_group_name_H-M   'P 1'
#
loop_
_entity.id
_entity.type
_entity.pdbx_description
1 polymer ?
#
loop_
_entity_poly.entity_id
_entity_poly.type
_entity_poly.pdbx_seq_one_letter_code
_entity_poly.pdbx_strand_id
1 'polypeptide(L)'
;MKSFTNHTAGPKGVNIVGGSTVWIDPGQTVEIDPKTIDGKVPDLGKAADASTNGDNGAVEALTAQVADLAKQVEALTTERDGLAKDKEDLTKQVEALTKPADAKK
;
A
#
# COMPACT_ATOMS: atom_id res chain seq x y z
N MET A 1 16.83 -25.41 -26.62
CA MET A 1 16.58 -23.99 -26.30
C MET A 1 16.74 -23.77 -24.80
N LYS A 2 17.10 -22.56 -24.38
CA LYS A 2 17.20 -22.16 -22.96
C LYS A 2 16.36 -20.91 -22.73
N SER A 3 15.68 -20.85 -21.60
CA SER A 3 14.86 -19.71 -21.20
C SER A 3 15.71 -18.60 -20.60
N PHE A 4 15.43 -17.36 -20.99
CA PHE A 4 16.07 -16.14 -20.51
C PHE A 4 14.98 -15.18 -20.05
N THR A 5 15.01 -14.77 -18.78
CA THR A 5 14.04 -13.84 -18.18
C THR A 5 14.75 -12.58 -17.75
N ASN A 6 14.25 -11.41 -18.14
CA ASN A 6 14.80 -10.13 -17.72
C ASN A 6 14.14 -9.66 -16.41
N HIS A 7 14.91 -9.63 -15.33
CA HIS A 7 14.51 -9.14 -14.01
C HIS A 7 14.98 -7.71 -13.73
N THR A 8 15.59 -7.04 -14.71
CA THR A 8 16.03 -5.65 -14.56
C THR A 8 14.95 -4.66 -15.02
N ALA A 9 15.05 -3.40 -14.59
CA ALA A 9 14.09 -2.34 -14.90
C ALA A 9 14.14 -1.84 -16.37
N GLY A 10 15.00 -2.39 -17.23
CA GLY A 10 15.13 -1.95 -18.63
C GLY A 10 15.35 -3.10 -19.60
N PRO A 11 15.03 -2.92 -20.89
CA PRO A 11 15.16 -3.97 -21.90
C PRO A 11 16.62 -4.40 -22.07
N LYS A 12 16.83 -5.70 -22.28
CA LYS A 12 18.16 -6.30 -22.46
C LYS A 12 18.26 -6.99 -23.81
N GLY A 13 19.31 -6.68 -24.56
CA GLY A 13 19.58 -7.26 -25.87
C GLY A 13 20.52 -8.46 -25.80
N VAL A 14 20.11 -9.60 -26.33
CA VAL A 14 20.96 -10.78 -26.56
C VAL A 14 21.37 -10.81 -28.03
N ASN A 15 22.67 -10.75 -28.31
CA ASN A 15 23.18 -10.78 -29.69
C ASN A 15 23.20 -12.21 -30.23
N ILE A 16 22.80 -12.37 -31.50
CA ILE A 16 22.69 -13.66 -32.19
C ILE A 16 23.69 -13.70 -33.35
N VAL A 17 24.31 -14.87 -33.55
CA VAL A 17 25.20 -15.17 -34.67
C VAL A 17 24.46 -14.87 -35.98
N GLY A 18 24.92 -13.84 -36.70
CA GLY A 18 24.20 -13.25 -37.82
C GLY A 18 23.84 -11.76 -37.66
N GLY A 19 24.22 -11.14 -36.54
CA GLY A 19 24.16 -9.68 -36.34
C GLY A 19 22.79 -9.15 -35.90
N SER A 20 21.86 -10.03 -35.53
CA SER A 20 20.56 -9.63 -34.97
C SER A 20 20.60 -9.59 -33.44
N THR A 21 19.74 -8.77 -32.82
CA THR A 21 19.61 -8.66 -31.37
C THR A 21 18.19 -9.00 -30.96
N VAL A 22 18.05 -9.96 -30.04
CA VAL A 22 16.78 -10.29 -29.39
C VAL A 22 16.65 -9.42 -28.15
N TRP A 23 15.66 -8.53 -28.14
CA TRP A 23 15.35 -7.69 -27.00
C TRP A 23 14.36 -8.40 -26.06
N ILE A 24 14.67 -8.37 -24.76
CA ILE A 24 13.88 -8.96 -23.69
C ILE A 24 13.44 -7.82 -22.77
N ASP A 25 12.16 -7.49 -22.77
CA ASP A 25 11.59 -6.43 -21.93
C ASP A 25 11.57 -6.84 -20.44
N PRO A 26 11.47 -5.87 -19.50
CA PRO A 26 11.34 -6.17 -18.08
C PRO A 26 10.20 -7.16 -17.78
N GLY A 27 10.51 -8.27 -17.14
CA GLY A 27 9.59 -9.37 -16.83
C GLY A 27 9.35 -10.37 -17.97
N GLN A 28 9.82 -10.08 -19.18
CA GLN A 28 9.64 -10.98 -20.33
C GLN A 28 10.57 -12.19 -20.22
N THR A 29 10.04 -13.35 -20.62
CA THR A 29 10.81 -14.59 -20.80
C THR A 29 10.83 -14.97 -22.27
N VAL A 30 12.02 -15.27 -22.79
CA VAL A 30 12.21 -15.75 -24.17
C VAL A 30 13.02 -17.03 -24.18
N GLU A 31 12.80 -17.87 -25.19
CA GLU A 31 13.61 -19.05 -25.43
C GLU A 31 14.60 -18.80 -26.57
N ILE A 32 15.89 -18.98 -26.28
CA ILE A 32 16.97 -18.77 -27.25
C ILE A 32 17.84 -20.03 -27.25
N ASP A 33 18.30 -20.48 -28.42
CA ASP A 33 19.32 -21.52 -28.49
C ASP A 33 20.70 -20.95 -28.09
N PRO A 34 21.35 -21.44 -27.02
CA PRO A 34 22.66 -20.94 -26.60
C PRO A 34 23.74 -21.01 -27.69
N LYS A 35 23.61 -21.92 -28.67
CA LYS A 35 24.58 -22.05 -29.77
C LYS A 35 24.50 -20.92 -30.77
N THR A 36 23.37 -20.21 -30.83
CA THR A 36 23.18 -19.08 -31.74
C THR A 36 23.53 -17.76 -31.09
N ILE A 37 23.97 -17.74 -29.82
CA ILE A 37 24.33 -16.50 -29.12
C ILE A 37 25.74 -16.08 -29.54
N ASP A 38 25.86 -14.83 -29.98
CA ASP A 38 27.14 -14.22 -30.31
C ASP A 38 27.70 -13.51 -29.07
N GLY A 39 28.74 -14.10 -28.49
CA GLY A 39 29.38 -13.59 -27.28
C GLY A 39 28.66 -13.93 -25.99
N LYS A 40 28.69 -12.99 -25.02
CA LYS A 40 28.19 -13.21 -23.66
C LYS A 40 26.78 -12.65 -23.50
N VAL A 41 25.89 -13.43 -22.87
CA VAL A 41 24.56 -12.98 -22.47
C VAL A 41 24.69 -11.82 -21.47
N PRO A 42 23.96 -10.70 -21.65
CA PRO A 42 23.96 -9.60 -20.70
C PRO A 42 23.44 -10.04 -19.33
N ASP A 43 23.75 -9.25 -18.30
CA ASP A 43 23.15 -9.45 -16.99
C ASP A 43 21.64 -9.15 -17.07
N LEU A 44 20.84 -10.19 -16.87
CA LEU A 44 19.39 -10.14 -16.87
C LEU A 44 18.83 -9.93 -15.45
N GLY A 45 19.69 -9.68 -14.46
CA GLY A 45 19.29 -9.61 -13.07
C GLY A 45 18.93 -10.98 -12.51
N LYS A 46 18.67 -11.01 -11.20
CA LYS A 46 18.16 -12.21 -10.53
C LYS A 46 16.66 -12.06 -10.34
N ALA A 47 15.96 -13.19 -10.41
CA ALA A 47 14.62 -13.25 -9.85
C ALA A 47 14.71 -12.71 -8.42
N ALA A 48 13.80 -11.79 -8.06
CA ALA A 48 13.71 -11.37 -6.68
C ALA A 48 13.50 -12.64 -5.84
N ASP A 49 14.49 -12.99 -5.02
CA ASP A 49 14.30 -14.02 -4.02
C ASP A 49 13.10 -13.57 -3.19
N ALA A 50 12.08 -14.42 -3.07
CA ALA A 50 10.83 -14.14 -2.35
C ALA A 50 11.03 -13.98 -0.83
N SER A 51 12.21 -13.55 -0.39
CA SER A 51 12.61 -13.35 0.99
C SER A 51 12.78 -11.85 1.29
N THR A 52 11.77 -11.04 0.98
CA THR A 52 11.61 -9.71 1.59
C THR A 52 10.95 -9.85 2.97
N ASN A 53 11.67 -10.47 3.92
CA ASN A 53 11.27 -10.44 5.33
C ASN A 53 11.22 -8.99 5.90
N GLY A 54 11.86 -8.02 5.22
CA GLY A 54 11.82 -6.61 5.62
C GLY A 54 10.47 -5.93 5.36
N ASP A 55 9.83 -6.22 4.23
CA ASP A 55 8.57 -5.58 3.86
C ASP A 55 7.40 -6.14 4.68
N ASN A 56 7.42 -7.44 4.99
CA ASN A 56 6.35 -8.08 5.74
C ASN A 56 6.25 -7.54 7.18
N GLY A 57 7.38 -7.29 7.85
CA GLY A 57 7.39 -6.70 9.19
C GLY A 57 6.92 -5.24 9.22
N ALA A 58 7.24 -4.46 8.19
CA ALA A 58 6.74 -3.09 8.07
C ALA A 58 5.22 -3.06 7.83
N VAL A 59 4.71 -3.96 6.99
CA VAL A 59 3.27 -4.11 6.74
C VAL A 59 2.52 -4.55 8.01
N GLU A 60 3.06 -5.50 8.77
CA GLU A 60 2.48 -5.93 10.05
C GLU A 60 2.44 -4.79 11.08
N ALA A 61 3.54 -4.04 11.21
CA ALA A 61 3.62 -2.89 12.11
C ALA A 61 2.62 -1.79 11.72
N LEU A 62 2.49 -1.49 10.42
CA LEU A 62 1.52 -0.53 9.91
C LEU A 62 0.09 -1.01 10.14
N THR A 63 -0.18 -2.31 9.96
CA THR A 63 -1.48 -2.91 10.22
C THR A 63 -1.87 -2.77 11.69
N ALA A 64 -0.92 -3.00 12.61
CA ALA A 64 -1.14 -2.82 14.04
C ALA A 64 -1.42 -1.36 14.40
N GLN A 65 -0.68 -0.41 13.80
CA GLN A 65 -0.93 1.03 13.99
C GLN A 65 -2.32 1.43 13.49
N VAL A 66 -2.74 0.97 12.31
CA VAL A 66 -4.08 1.25 11.76
C VAL A 66 -5.18 0.71 12.69
N ALA A 67 -4.99 -0.49 13.23
CA ALA A 67 -5.95 -1.08 14.17
C ALA A 67 -6.05 -0.30 15.49
N ASP A 68 -4.93 0.22 16.00
CA ASP A 68 -4.93 1.06 17.20
C ASP A 68 -5.60 2.41 16.94
N LEU A 69 -5.26 3.07 15.83
CA LEU A 69 -5.89 4.33 15.43
C LEU A 69 -7.42 4.17 15.25
N ALA A 70 -7.87 3.06 14.67
CA ALA A 70 -9.30 2.77 14.53
C ALA A 70 -10.02 2.74 15.88
N LYS A 71 -9.44 2.08 16.89
CA LYS A 71 -10.00 2.04 18.26
C LYS A 71 -10.02 3.42 18.90
N GLN A 72 -8.97 4.23 18.72
CA GLN A 72 -8.94 5.60 19.23
C GLN A 72 -10.05 6.46 18.61
N VAL A 73 -10.29 6.32 17.30
CA VAL A 73 -11.39 7.03 16.60
C VAL A 73 -12.75 6.61 17.13
N GLU A 74 -12.99 5.32 17.38
CA GLU A 74 -14.25 4.82 17.96
C GLU A 74 -14.49 5.37 19.38
N ALA A 75 -13.45 5.38 20.21
CA ALA A 75 -13.51 5.93 21.57
C ALA A 75 -13.83 7.43 21.56
N LEU A 76 -13.13 8.22 20.74
CA LEU A 76 -13.37 9.66 20.60
C LEU A 76 -14.76 9.96 20.03
N THR A 77 -15.26 9.14 19.11
CA THR A 77 -16.61 9.28 18.56
C THR A 77 -17.66 9.08 19.66
N THR A 78 -17.46 8.06 20.51
CA THR A 78 -18.35 7.78 21.63
C THR A 78 -18.34 8.91 22.66
N GLU A 79 -17.16 9.44 23.00
CA GLU A 79 -17.02 10.59 23.90
C GLU A 79 -17.71 11.84 23.34
N ARG A 80 -17.50 12.14 22.05
CA ARG A 80 -18.16 13.26 21.36
C ARG A 80 -19.67 13.13 21.42
N ASP A 81 -20.22 11.94 21.19
CA ASP A 81 -21.66 11.69 21.23
C ASP A 81 -22.24 11.82 22.65
N GLY A 82 -21.45 11.50 23.69
CA GLY A 82 -21.79 11.77 25.08
C GLY A 82 -21.84 13.27 25.37
N LEU A 83 -20.77 13.99 25.05
CA LEU A 83 -20.69 15.44 25.24
C LEU A 83 -21.77 16.21 24.49
N ALA A 84 -22.19 15.73 23.31
CA ALA A 84 -23.29 16.31 22.57
C ALA A 84 -24.64 16.20 23.31
N LYS A 85 -24.91 15.06 23.95
CA LYS A 85 -26.11 14.86 24.78
C LYS A 85 -26.07 15.73 26.03
N ASP A 86 -24.94 15.75 26.73
CA ASP A 86 -24.77 16.59 27.93
C ASP A 86 -25.02 18.06 27.59
N LYS A 87 -24.48 18.55 26.46
CA LYS A 87 -24.72 19.91 25.98
C LYS A 87 -26.21 20.19 25.71
N GLU A 88 -26.93 19.26 25.09
CA GLU A 88 -28.35 19.39 24.83
C GLU A 88 -29.15 19.49 26.15
N ASP A 89 -28.85 18.62 27.11
CA ASP A 89 -29.52 18.60 28.41
C ASP A 89 -29.21 19.84 29.24
N LEU A 90 -27.97 20.32 29.25
CA LEU A 90 -27.62 21.60 29.88
C LEU A 90 -28.35 22.77 29.21
N THR A 91 -28.46 22.76 27.88
CA THR A 91 -29.19 23.82 27.15
C THR A 91 -30.66 23.87 27.59
N LYS A 92 -31.34 22.72 27.67
CA LYS A 92 -32.73 22.63 28.17
C LYS A 92 -32.87 23.11 29.61
N GLN A 93 -31.92 22.75 30.48
CA GLN A 93 -31.93 23.22 31.88
C GLN A 93 -31.77 24.74 31.97
N VAL A 94 -30.85 25.32 31.20
CA VAL A 94 -30.66 26.77 31.14
C VAL A 94 -31.93 27.45 30.63
N GLU A 95 -32.55 26.95 29.56
CA GLU A 95 -33.82 27.49 29.06
C GLU A 95 -34.94 27.43 30.09
N ALA A 96 -35.05 26.32 30.85
CA ALA A 96 -36.05 26.18 31.90
C ALA A 96 -35.84 27.18 33.04
N LEU A 97 -34.59 27.46 33.40
CA LEU A 97 -34.22 28.39 34.48
C LEU A 97 -34.28 29.86 34.05
N THR A 98 -34.10 30.15 32.76
CA THR A 98 -34.04 31.53 32.23
C THR A 98 -35.35 31.98 31.60
N LYS A 99 -36.36 31.10 31.50
CA LYS A 99 -37.72 31.50 31.12
C LYS A 99 -38.22 32.57 32.09
N PRO A 100 -38.55 33.79 31.61
CA PRO A 100 -39.08 34.83 32.47
C PRO A 100 -40.41 34.37 33.06
N ALA A 101 -40.65 34.75 34.31
CA ALA A 101 -41.85 34.42 35.06
C ALA A 101 -43.08 35.22 34.54
N ASP A 102 -43.41 35.12 33.26
CA ASP A 102 -44.52 35.84 32.62
C ASP A 102 -45.78 34.95 32.44
N ALA A 103 -45.88 33.84 33.18
CA ALA A 103 -47.03 32.93 33.10
C ALA A 103 -48.02 33.02 34.28
N LYS A 104 -47.91 34.05 35.14
CA LYS A 104 -48.92 34.35 36.16
C LYS A 104 -49.25 35.84 36.17
N LYS A 105 -50.18 36.25 35.31
CA LYS A 105 -50.97 37.47 35.50
C LYS A 105 -52.44 37.14 35.35
#